data_AF-A0A554MG05-F1
#
_entry.id   AF-A0A554MG05-F1
#
_cell.length_a   1.000
_cell.length_b   1.000
_cell.length_c   1.000
_cell.angle_alpha   90.00
_cell.angle_beta   90.00
_cell.angle_gamma   90.00
#
_symmetry.space_group_name_H-M   'P 1'
#
loop_
_entity.id
_entity.type
_entity.pdbx_description
1 polymer ?
#
loop_
_entity_poly.entity_id
_entity_poly.type
_entity_poly.pdbx_seq_one_letter_code
_entity_poly.pdbx_strand_id
1 'polypeptide(L)'
;MAEMVNSKRAKFPRGLQRRFIQKVLINLSFEKVAGLCGVSQRTIRDWRREKFLMDFSAVKVLCNRAKLPFPQHIKLKDRYWYTSKGAKYGWSLVLKKYGRIPLDEEYRKEKWYEWWEREGRYKRHPIINVSKPIRKPAFSKELAEFVGIVLGDGGISKRQITVSLHSIDDKEYSHYVSALIKKLFLVPVSIRPDKNAKVVDLVISRTELIRFCTQTLGLRIGNKVKQQVDVPHWIKHNKSYILACTRGLVDTDGSVYLHRYKVNGKWYTYSKLSFSNRSMPLLQFVLCTFKTLGMNPRLTKYNEAVRLESKNDMKSYFGLIGTHNPKYLKKYRN
;
A
#
# COMPACT_ATOMS: atom_id res chain seq x y z
N MET A 1 -20.00 43.03 -25.69
CA MET A 1 -18.69 43.05 -26.39
C MET A 1 -17.48 42.74 -25.48
N ALA A 2 -17.37 43.30 -24.27
CA ALA A 2 -16.22 43.08 -23.37
C ALA A 2 -16.02 41.61 -22.92
N GLU A 3 -17.11 40.86 -22.72
CA GLU A 3 -17.06 39.45 -22.30
C GLU A 3 -16.50 38.51 -23.38
N MET A 4 -16.80 38.77 -24.67
CA MET A 4 -16.25 38.01 -25.79
C MET A 4 -14.74 38.21 -25.97
N VAL A 5 -14.20 39.34 -25.52
CA VAL A 5 -12.76 39.62 -25.55
C VAL A 5 -12.05 39.00 -24.35
N ASN A 6 -12.71 38.98 -23.19
CA ASN A 6 -12.16 38.41 -21.96
C ASN A 6 -12.06 36.87 -21.99
N SER A 7 -12.83 36.20 -22.84
CA SER A 7 -12.77 34.74 -23.04
C SER A 7 -11.64 34.27 -23.96
N LYS A 8 -10.95 35.21 -24.63
CA LYS A 8 -9.82 34.94 -25.53
C LYS A 8 -8.54 34.62 -24.77
N ARG A 9 -7.64 33.90 -25.45
CA ARG A 9 -6.33 33.48 -24.98
C ARG A 9 -5.26 34.45 -25.49
N ALA A 10 -4.39 34.90 -24.61
CA ALA A 10 -3.24 35.75 -24.93
C ALA A 10 -2.08 34.88 -25.42
N LYS A 11 -1.70 35.02 -26.70
CA LYS A 11 -0.49 34.41 -27.25
C LYS A 11 0.66 35.40 -27.17
N PHE A 12 1.57 35.14 -26.24
CA PHE A 12 2.85 35.83 -26.11
C PHE A 12 3.86 35.29 -27.13
N PRO A 13 4.83 36.11 -27.56
CA PRO A 13 6.08 35.62 -28.14
C PRO A 13 6.80 34.64 -27.20
N ARG A 14 7.57 33.72 -27.79
CA ARG A 14 8.26 32.65 -27.05
C ARG A 14 9.16 33.23 -25.94
N GLY A 15 9.05 32.73 -24.72
CA GLY A 15 9.80 33.18 -23.55
C GLY A 15 9.21 34.39 -22.83
N LEU A 16 8.29 35.16 -23.44
CA LEU A 16 7.74 36.37 -22.82
C LEU A 16 6.63 36.07 -21.80
N GLN A 17 5.86 34.99 -21.99
CA GLN A 17 4.84 34.59 -21.01
C GLN A 17 5.51 34.13 -19.70
N ARG A 18 6.60 33.36 -19.83
CA ARG A 18 7.41 32.95 -18.68
C ARG A 18 7.99 34.15 -17.95
N ARG A 19 8.61 35.10 -18.67
CA ARG A 19 9.19 36.32 -18.09
C ARG A 19 8.12 37.19 -17.41
N PHE A 20 6.94 37.33 -18.02
CA PHE A 20 5.82 38.06 -17.43
C PHE A 20 5.40 37.47 -16.08
N ILE A 21 5.17 36.15 -16.04
CA ILE A 21 4.77 35.48 -14.80
C ILE A 21 5.89 35.51 -13.76
N GLN A 22 7.15 35.37 -14.16
CA GLN A 22 8.28 35.51 -13.25
C GLN A 22 8.31 36.91 -12.62
N LYS A 23 8.10 37.98 -13.40
CA LYS A 23 8.03 39.35 -12.86
C LYS A 23 6.87 39.53 -11.88
N VAL A 24 5.70 38.96 -12.18
CA VAL A 24 4.54 38.99 -11.25
C VAL A 24 4.86 38.26 -9.94
N LEU A 25 5.58 37.13 -10.02
CA LEU A 25 5.91 36.30 -8.87
C LEU A 25 7.03 36.86 -7.98
N ILE A 26 7.74 37.91 -8.41
CA ILE A 26 8.70 38.63 -7.54
C ILE A 26 7.96 39.28 -6.37
N ASN A 27 6.75 39.81 -6.63
CA ASN A 27 5.99 40.60 -5.67
C ASN A 27 4.78 39.83 -5.08
N LEU A 28 4.40 38.70 -5.66
CA LEU A 28 3.19 37.94 -5.28
C LEU A 28 3.48 36.44 -5.19
N SER A 29 2.94 35.78 -4.16
CA SER A 29 3.03 34.33 -4.05
C SER A 29 2.15 33.64 -5.11
N PHE A 30 2.49 32.39 -5.46
CA PHE A 30 1.70 31.56 -6.37
C PHE A 30 0.23 31.45 -5.98
N GLU A 31 -0.03 31.40 -4.69
CA GLU A 31 -1.36 31.25 -4.10
C GLU A 31 -2.20 32.52 -4.30
N LYS A 32 -1.60 33.70 -4.09
CA LYS A 32 -2.24 34.99 -4.37
C LYS A 32 -2.51 35.19 -5.86
N VAL A 33 -1.54 34.85 -6.72
CA VAL A 33 -1.71 34.94 -8.19
C VAL A 33 -2.81 34.01 -8.70
N ALA A 34 -2.88 32.78 -8.16
CA ALA A 34 -3.93 31.82 -8.46
C ALA A 34 -5.31 32.33 -8.06
N GLY A 35 -5.44 32.86 -6.83
CA GLY A 35 -6.67 33.46 -6.32
C GLY A 35 -7.15 34.65 -7.16
N LEU A 36 -6.25 35.56 -7.54
CA LEU A 36 -6.57 36.72 -8.39
C LEU A 36 -7.07 36.34 -9.78
N CYS A 37 -6.58 35.23 -10.34
CA CYS A 37 -6.96 34.76 -11.66
C CYS A 37 -8.15 33.77 -11.64
N GLY A 38 -8.62 33.36 -10.47
CA GLY A 38 -9.65 32.32 -10.34
C GLY A 38 -9.22 30.94 -10.88
N VAL A 39 -7.93 30.61 -10.82
CA VAL A 39 -7.39 29.33 -11.34
C VAL A 39 -6.53 28.60 -10.31
N SER A 40 -6.28 27.32 -10.54
CA SER A 40 -5.40 26.52 -9.67
C SER A 40 -3.94 27.01 -9.71
N GLN A 41 -3.19 26.80 -8.62
CA GLN A 41 -1.74 27.06 -8.59
C GLN A 41 -0.97 26.26 -9.67
N ARG A 42 -1.49 25.09 -10.07
CA ARG A 42 -0.91 24.27 -11.15
C ARG A 42 -1.01 24.99 -12.49
N THR A 43 -2.14 25.64 -12.75
CA THR A 43 -2.37 26.42 -13.98
C THR A 43 -1.36 27.56 -14.09
N ILE A 44 -1.07 28.28 -13.01
CA ILE A 44 -0.03 29.33 -12.98
C ILE A 44 1.36 28.77 -13.29
N ARG A 45 1.70 27.60 -12.73
CA ARG A 45 2.97 26.92 -13.02
C ARG A 45 3.07 26.48 -14.49
N ASP A 46 1.96 26.00 -15.06
CA ASP A 46 1.90 25.59 -16.47
C ASP A 46 1.95 26.80 -17.42
N TRP A 47 1.35 27.94 -17.05
CA TRP A 47 1.53 29.20 -17.77
C TRP A 47 2.99 29.69 -17.70
N ARG A 48 3.65 29.58 -16.53
CA ARG A 48 5.07 29.92 -16.37
C ARG A 48 5.98 29.06 -17.25
N ARG A 49 5.59 27.81 -17.50
CA ARG A 49 6.27 26.87 -18.42
C ARG A 49 5.89 27.08 -19.88
N GLU A 50 5.03 28.05 -20.19
CA GLU A 50 4.48 28.31 -21.53
C GLU A 50 3.77 27.10 -22.15
N LYS A 51 3.30 26.17 -21.30
CA LYS A 51 2.61 24.96 -21.76
C LYS A 51 1.23 25.28 -22.35
N PHE A 52 0.56 26.29 -21.78
CA PHE A 52 -0.75 26.76 -22.21
C PHE A 52 -0.77 28.28 -22.33
N LEU A 53 -1.65 28.80 -23.19
CA LEU A 53 -1.88 30.23 -23.32
C LEU A 53 -2.70 30.75 -22.13
N MET A 54 -2.32 31.92 -21.61
CA MET A 54 -3.05 32.59 -20.54
C MET A 54 -4.40 33.11 -21.02
N ASP A 55 -5.37 33.21 -20.11
CA ASP A 55 -6.59 33.97 -20.35
C ASP A 55 -6.27 35.47 -20.45
N PHE A 56 -6.88 36.16 -21.40
CA PHE A 56 -6.64 37.60 -21.58
C PHE A 56 -7.13 38.41 -20.37
N SER A 57 -8.22 37.98 -19.72
CA SER A 57 -8.70 38.54 -18.45
C SER A 57 -7.64 38.42 -17.34
N ALA A 58 -7.00 37.26 -17.22
CA ALA A 58 -5.94 37.04 -16.23
C ALA A 58 -4.72 37.94 -16.47
N VAL A 59 -4.34 38.19 -17.74
CA VAL A 59 -3.25 39.13 -18.06
C VAL A 59 -3.58 40.54 -17.59
N LYS A 60 -4.81 41.03 -17.83
CA LYS A 60 -5.25 42.36 -17.36
C LYS A 60 -5.22 42.48 -15.84
N VAL A 61 -5.77 41.49 -15.13
CA VAL A 61 -5.81 41.48 -13.66
C VAL A 61 -4.39 41.50 -13.07
N LEU A 62 -3.48 40.70 -13.64
CA LEU A 62 -2.09 40.65 -13.17
C LEU A 62 -1.30 41.93 -13.48
N CYS A 63 -1.51 42.55 -14.65
CA CYS A 63 -0.90 43.85 -14.97
C CYS A 63 -1.34 44.94 -13.97
N ASN A 64 -2.65 45.04 -13.72
CA ASN A 64 -3.21 46.04 -12.80
C ASN A 64 -2.70 45.83 -11.38
N ARG A 65 -2.67 44.57 -10.90
CA ARG A 65 -2.31 44.28 -9.51
C ARG A 65 -0.81 44.32 -9.24
N ALA A 66 0.02 43.94 -10.22
CA ALA A 66 1.48 43.96 -10.10
C ALA A 66 2.10 45.30 -10.54
N LYS A 67 1.29 46.29 -10.95
CA LYS A 67 1.73 47.57 -11.52
C LYS A 67 2.77 47.39 -12.66
N LEU A 68 2.58 46.35 -13.47
CA LEU A 68 3.48 46.04 -14.59
C LEU A 68 2.94 46.63 -15.89
N PRO A 69 3.81 47.12 -16.80
CA PRO A 69 3.38 47.58 -18.10
C PRO A 69 2.71 46.45 -18.88
N PHE A 70 1.70 46.80 -19.68
CA PHE A 70 1.00 45.82 -20.50
C PHE A 70 1.98 45.18 -21.51
N PRO A 71 2.04 43.83 -21.63
CA PRO A 71 3.01 43.20 -22.51
C PRO A 71 2.73 43.56 -23.98
N GLN A 72 3.77 43.99 -24.69
CA GLN A 72 3.68 44.35 -26.11
C GLN A 72 3.62 43.08 -26.99
N HIS A 73 3.00 43.19 -28.17
CA HIS A 73 2.89 42.13 -29.18
C HIS A 73 2.08 40.87 -28.78
N ILE A 74 1.08 40.99 -27.91
CA ILE A 74 0.14 39.88 -27.63
C ILE A 74 -0.80 39.68 -28.82
N LYS A 75 -0.84 38.45 -29.37
CA LYS A 75 -1.88 38.04 -30.34
C LYS A 75 -3.04 37.36 -29.61
N LEU A 76 -4.26 37.81 -29.84
CA LEU A 76 -5.45 37.16 -29.27
C LEU A 76 -5.84 35.94 -30.09
N LYS A 77 -6.17 34.85 -29.40
CA LYS A 77 -6.70 33.62 -29.98
C LYS A 77 -8.00 33.25 -29.31
N ASP A 78 -8.91 32.60 -30.03
CA ASP A 78 -10.12 32.10 -29.42
C ASP A 78 -9.82 30.96 -28.44
N ARG A 79 -10.68 30.77 -27.43
CA ARG A 79 -10.51 29.79 -26.36
C ARG A 79 -10.16 28.38 -26.86
N TYR A 80 -10.75 28.00 -27.98
CA TYR A 80 -10.62 26.67 -28.59
C TYR A 80 -9.83 26.67 -29.91
N TRP A 81 -8.93 27.64 -30.14
CA TRP A 81 -8.16 27.75 -31.39
C TRP A 81 -7.41 26.46 -31.81
N TYR A 82 -7.13 25.55 -30.86
CA TYR A 82 -6.40 24.30 -31.09
C TYR A 82 -7.29 23.13 -31.49
N THR A 83 -8.62 23.23 -31.37
CA THR A 83 -9.53 22.10 -31.67
C THR A 83 -9.48 21.71 -33.14
N SER A 84 -9.38 22.67 -34.05
CA SER A 84 -9.23 22.40 -35.49
C SER A 84 -7.94 21.66 -35.82
N LYS A 85 -6.84 21.96 -35.10
CA LYS A 85 -5.58 21.21 -35.24
C LYS A 85 -5.71 19.79 -34.69
N GLY A 86 -6.32 19.64 -33.52
CA GLY A 86 -6.61 18.34 -32.93
C GLY A 86 -7.51 17.49 -33.81
N ALA A 87 -8.55 18.08 -34.41
CA ALA A 87 -9.46 17.43 -35.34
C ALA A 87 -8.74 16.95 -36.60
N LYS A 88 -7.88 17.79 -37.22
CA LYS A 88 -7.06 17.39 -38.38
C LYS A 88 -6.09 16.25 -38.06
N TYR A 89 -5.52 16.24 -36.86
CA TYR A 89 -4.63 15.16 -36.44
C TYR A 89 -5.40 13.87 -36.11
N GLY A 90 -6.55 13.98 -35.45
CA GLY A 90 -7.45 12.84 -35.24
C GLY A 90 -7.91 12.23 -36.57
N TRP A 91 -8.26 13.09 -37.52
CA TRP A 91 -8.62 12.72 -38.88
C TRP A 91 -7.52 11.92 -39.59
N SER A 92 -6.29 12.43 -39.61
CA SER A 92 -5.19 11.73 -40.30
C SER A 92 -4.90 10.36 -39.69
N LEU A 93 -5.04 10.22 -38.36
CA LEU A 93 -4.88 8.93 -37.68
C LEU A 93 -6.03 7.96 -38.00
N VAL A 94 -7.28 8.43 -38.06
CA VAL A 94 -8.44 7.60 -38.43
C VAL A 94 -8.27 7.09 -39.87
N LEU A 95 -7.90 7.97 -40.80
CA LEU A 95 -7.65 7.61 -42.19
C LEU A 95 -6.49 6.61 -42.31
N LYS A 96 -5.38 6.84 -41.57
CA LYS A 96 -4.24 5.90 -41.53
C LYS A 96 -4.62 4.53 -40.97
N LYS A 97 -5.50 4.48 -39.96
CA LYS A 97 -5.87 3.24 -39.29
C LYS A 97 -6.90 2.43 -40.08
N TYR A 98 -7.87 3.09 -40.69
CA TYR A 98 -9.03 2.42 -41.29
C TYR A 98 -9.09 2.53 -42.81
N GLY A 99 -8.22 3.34 -43.44
CA GLY A 99 -8.22 3.61 -44.89
C GLY A 99 -9.41 4.44 -45.39
N ARG A 100 -10.43 4.61 -44.55
CA ARG A 100 -11.68 5.32 -44.85
C ARG A 100 -12.27 5.96 -43.60
N ILE A 101 -13.21 6.86 -43.81
CA ILE A 101 -14.03 7.43 -42.74
C ILE A 101 -15.09 6.38 -42.38
N PRO A 102 -15.30 6.03 -41.11
CA PRO A 102 -16.51 5.34 -40.71
C PRO A 102 -17.67 6.31 -40.89
N LEU A 103 -18.33 6.23 -42.04
CA LEU A 103 -19.43 7.11 -42.46
C LEU A 103 -20.73 6.83 -41.70
N ASP A 104 -20.84 5.62 -41.15
CA ASP A 104 -22.04 5.15 -40.46
C ASP A 104 -21.70 4.75 -39.03
N GLU A 105 -22.06 5.63 -38.10
CA GLU A 105 -21.84 5.41 -36.68
C GLU A 105 -22.81 4.37 -36.10
N GLU A 106 -24.01 4.24 -36.66
CA GLU A 106 -25.02 3.27 -36.25
C GLU A 106 -24.57 1.87 -36.64
N TYR A 107 -24.21 1.64 -37.90
CA TYR A 107 -23.66 0.38 -38.37
C TYR A 107 -22.42 -0.05 -37.58
N ARG A 108 -21.51 0.89 -37.26
CA ARG A 108 -20.33 0.58 -36.45
C ARG A 108 -20.70 0.11 -35.04
N LYS A 109 -21.69 0.74 -34.41
CA LYS A 109 -22.17 0.36 -33.08
C LYS A 109 -22.86 -1.00 -33.14
N GLU A 110 -23.72 -1.22 -34.12
CA GLU A 110 -24.41 -2.50 -34.35
C GLU A 110 -23.41 -3.65 -34.54
N LYS A 111 -22.43 -3.51 -35.44
CA LYS A 111 -21.38 -4.52 -35.64
C LYS A 111 -20.50 -4.74 -34.42
N TRP A 112 -20.28 -3.71 -33.61
CA TRP A 112 -19.58 -3.89 -32.34
C TRP A 112 -20.42 -4.69 -31.34
N TYR A 113 -21.73 -4.44 -31.25
CA TYR A 113 -22.63 -5.23 -30.39
C TYR A 113 -22.76 -6.67 -30.85
N GLU A 114 -22.94 -6.92 -32.15
CA GLU A 114 -22.92 -8.27 -32.73
C GLU A 114 -21.63 -9.02 -32.36
N TRP A 115 -20.47 -8.37 -32.53
CA TRP A 115 -19.18 -8.93 -32.13
C TRP A 115 -19.08 -9.15 -30.61
N TRP A 116 -19.59 -8.22 -29.80
CA TRP A 116 -19.54 -8.32 -28.34
C TRP A 116 -20.37 -9.50 -27.82
N GLU A 117 -21.58 -9.68 -28.35
CA GLU A 117 -22.48 -10.78 -28.00
C GLU A 117 -21.93 -12.13 -28.47
N ARG A 118 -21.33 -12.18 -29.67
CA ARG A 118 -20.76 -13.40 -30.27
C ARG A 118 -19.44 -13.82 -29.62
N GLU A 119 -18.53 -12.89 -29.41
CA GLU A 119 -17.13 -13.19 -29.04
C GLU A 119 -16.63 -12.35 -27.85
N GLY A 120 -16.86 -11.04 -27.89
CA GLY A 120 -16.19 -10.09 -27.00
C GLY A 120 -16.41 -10.37 -25.52
N ARG A 121 -17.65 -10.70 -25.12
CA ARG A 121 -18.01 -10.97 -23.72
C ARG A 121 -17.40 -12.25 -23.16
N TYR A 122 -17.09 -13.23 -24.00
CA TYR A 122 -16.50 -14.51 -23.61
C TYR A 122 -14.97 -14.50 -23.67
N LYS A 123 -14.41 -13.59 -24.48
CA LYS A 123 -12.96 -13.45 -24.63
C LYS A 123 -12.37 -12.82 -23.37
N ARG A 124 -11.68 -13.64 -22.55
CA ARG A 124 -10.94 -13.14 -21.38
C ARG A 124 -9.89 -12.13 -21.85
N HIS A 125 -9.99 -10.90 -21.35
CA HIS A 125 -9.02 -9.87 -21.68
C HIS A 125 -7.63 -10.31 -21.23
N PRO A 126 -6.57 -10.17 -22.04
CA PRO A 126 -5.22 -10.63 -21.68
C PRO A 126 -4.56 -9.87 -20.52
N ILE A 127 -5.23 -8.85 -19.95
CA ILE A 127 -4.65 -7.88 -19.01
C ILE A 127 -5.66 -7.54 -17.93
N ILE A 128 -6.90 -7.23 -18.31
CA ILE A 128 -7.97 -6.91 -17.36
C ILE A 128 -8.49 -8.22 -16.74
N ASN A 129 -8.52 -8.28 -15.41
CA ASN A 129 -8.97 -9.43 -14.62
C ASN A 129 -8.14 -10.72 -14.76
N VAL A 130 -6.92 -10.65 -15.32
CA VAL A 130 -5.98 -11.78 -15.32
C VAL A 130 -5.24 -11.79 -13.99
N SER A 131 -5.44 -12.83 -13.17
CA SER A 131 -4.65 -13.04 -11.97
C SER A 131 -3.25 -13.53 -12.36
N LYS A 132 -2.22 -12.96 -11.75
CA LYS A 132 -0.85 -13.47 -11.91
C LYS A 132 -0.73 -14.79 -11.14
N PRO A 133 -0.12 -15.83 -11.73
CA PRO A 133 0.03 -17.13 -11.08
C PRO A 133 0.92 -17.01 -9.85
N ILE A 134 0.73 -17.96 -8.93
CA ILE A 134 1.55 -18.16 -7.74
C ILE A 134 1.83 -19.65 -7.57
N ARG A 135 2.94 -20.00 -6.89
CA ARG A 135 3.11 -21.35 -6.38
C ARG A 135 2.15 -21.56 -5.20
N LYS A 136 1.40 -22.66 -5.22
CA LYS A 136 0.54 -23.08 -4.10
C LYS A 136 1.25 -24.20 -3.35
N PRO A 137 1.95 -23.91 -2.24
CA PRO A 137 2.70 -24.93 -1.50
C PRO A 137 1.75 -25.89 -0.79
N ALA A 138 2.19 -27.14 -0.58
CA ALA A 138 1.53 -28.06 0.34
C ALA A 138 1.65 -27.57 1.79
N PHE A 139 0.78 -28.09 2.67
CA PHE A 139 0.86 -27.80 4.10
C PHE A 139 2.21 -28.24 4.66
N SER A 140 2.88 -27.32 5.35
CA SER A 140 4.25 -27.46 5.84
C SER A 140 4.48 -26.56 7.05
N LYS A 141 5.58 -26.79 7.76
CA LYS A 141 5.99 -25.97 8.93
C LYS A 141 6.18 -24.51 8.52
N GLU A 142 6.86 -24.27 7.41
CA GLU A 142 7.07 -22.92 6.88
C GLU A 142 5.77 -22.21 6.52
N LEU A 143 4.80 -22.93 5.98
CA LEU A 143 3.49 -22.35 5.67
C LEU A 143 2.67 -22.05 6.94
N ALA A 144 2.76 -22.91 7.96
CA ALA A 144 2.12 -22.69 9.25
C ALA A 144 2.73 -21.48 9.98
N GLU A 145 4.05 -21.33 9.91
CA GLU A 145 4.74 -20.14 10.43
C GLU A 145 4.32 -18.86 9.70
N PHE A 146 4.26 -18.91 8.37
CA PHE A 146 3.71 -17.81 7.57
C PHE A 146 2.28 -17.45 8.00
N VAL A 147 1.42 -18.43 8.27
CA VAL A 147 0.06 -18.18 8.79
C VAL A 147 0.11 -17.49 10.15
N GLY A 148 0.98 -17.93 11.07
CA GLY A 148 1.17 -17.26 12.37
C GLY A 148 1.57 -15.80 12.21
N ILE A 149 2.53 -15.51 11.34
CA ILE A 149 2.98 -14.14 11.02
C ILE A 149 1.83 -13.31 10.46
N VAL A 150 1.05 -13.87 9.53
CA VAL A 150 -0.09 -13.16 8.94
C VAL A 150 -1.20 -12.94 9.96
N LEU A 151 -1.38 -13.83 10.94
CA LEU A 151 -2.39 -13.68 11.99
C LEU A 151 -2.00 -12.64 13.05
N GLY A 152 -0.71 -12.45 13.33
CA GLY A 152 -0.24 -11.34 14.17
C GLY A 152 -0.24 -10.01 13.42
N ASP A 153 0.86 -9.71 12.74
CA ASP A 153 1.10 -8.41 12.09
C ASP A 153 0.60 -8.30 10.64
N GLY A 154 -0.03 -9.35 10.11
CA GLY A 154 -0.56 -9.34 8.74
C GLY A 154 -1.88 -8.58 8.55
N GLY A 155 -2.13 -8.14 7.32
CA GLY A 155 -3.39 -7.57 6.86
C GLY A 155 -3.74 -8.14 5.49
N ILE A 156 -4.91 -8.73 5.34
CA ILE A 156 -5.40 -9.25 4.07
C ILE A 156 -6.48 -8.31 3.54
N SER A 157 -6.25 -7.76 2.36
CA SER A 157 -7.21 -6.97 1.59
C SER A 157 -7.71 -7.77 0.38
N LYS A 158 -8.59 -7.17 -0.44
CA LYS A 158 -9.11 -7.81 -1.67
C LYS A 158 -8.03 -8.10 -2.72
N ARG A 159 -6.88 -7.43 -2.67
CA ARG A 159 -5.82 -7.52 -3.71
C ARG A 159 -4.39 -7.66 -3.19
N GLN A 160 -4.17 -7.38 -1.92
CA GLN A 160 -2.84 -7.40 -1.30
C GLN A 160 -2.86 -8.09 0.07
N ILE A 161 -1.75 -8.75 0.38
CA ILE A 161 -1.36 -9.10 1.75
C ILE A 161 -0.24 -8.14 2.15
N THR A 162 -0.38 -7.56 3.33
CA THR A 162 0.63 -6.68 3.94
C THR A 162 1.06 -7.31 5.26
N VAL A 163 2.34 -7.30 5.59
CA VAL A 163 2.85 -7.61 6.94
C VAL A 163 3.64 -6.39 7.40
N SER A 164 3.24 -5.80 8.53
CA SER A 164 3.82 -4.56 9.03
C SER A 164 4.74 -4.86 10.21
N LEU A 165 6.04 -4.60 10.07
CA LEU A 165 7.05 -4.89 11.09
C LEU A 165 7.78 -3.62 11.52
N HIS A 166 8.48 -3.63 12.65
CA HIS A 166 9.27 -2.47 13.08
C HIS A 166 10.53 -2.31 12.23
N SER A 167 10.77 -1.11 11.68
CA SER A 167 11.80 -0.89 10.66
C SER A 167 13.24 -0.99 11.15
N ILE A 168 13.46 -0.86 12.47
CA ILE A 168 14.79 -0.93 13.10
C ILE A 168 14.96 -2.29 13.79
N ASP A 169 14.25 -2.50 14.89
CA ASP A 169 14.29 -3.73 15.69
C ASP A 169 14.08 -5.02 14.89
N ASP A 170 13.14 -5.03 13.94
CA ASP A 170 12.78 -6.22 13.17
C ASP A 170 13.38 -6.19 11.77
N LYS A 171 14.41 -5.38 11.52
CA LYS A 171 15.06 -5.29 10.20
C LYS A 171 15.53 -6.65 9.70
N GLU A 172 16.29 -7.39 10.51
CA GLU A 172 16.76 -8.75 10.14
C GLU A 172 15.57 -9.71 9.93
N TYR A 173 14.57 -9.65 10.81
CA TYR A 173 13.37 -10.46 10.72
C TYR A 173 12.55 -10.16 9.46
N SER A 174 12.46 -8.90 9.02
CA SER A 174 11.78 -8.52 7.77
C SER A 174 12.41 -9.16 6.53
N HIS A 175 13.74 -9.38 6.54
CA HIS A 175 14.43 -10.11 5.46
C HIS A 175 14.09 -11.60 5.50
N TYR A 176 14.04 -12.20 6.70
CA TYR A 176 13.60 -13.58 6.89
C TYR A 176 12.16 -13.78 6.36
N VAL A 177 11.22 -12.93 6.79
CA VAL A 177 9.81 -13.01 6.36
C VAL A 177 9.69 -12.83 4.84
N SER A 178 10.43 -11.88 4.25
CA SER A 178 10.49 -11.69 2.80
C SER A 178 11.01 -12.92 2.06
N ALA A 179 12.07 -13.55 2.57
CA ALA A 179 12.64 -14.79 2.02
C ALA A 179 11.67 -15.97 2.14
N LEU A 180 10.99 -16.11 3.28
CA LEU A 180 9.96 -17.13 3.52
C LEU A 180 8.81 -17.01 2.52
N ILE A 181 8.27 -15.80 2.32
CA ILE A 181 7.19 -15.55 1.36
C ILE A 181 7.64 -15.85 -0.08
N LYS A 182 8.86 -15.44 -0.45
CA LYS A 182 9.44 -15.75 -1.76
C LYS A 182 9.59 -17.25 -1.97
N LYS A 183 10.09 -17.99 -0.97
CA LYS A 183 10.26 -19.45 -1.01
C LYS A 183 8.92 -20.16 -1.20
N LEU A 184 7.90 -19.77 -0.44
CA LEU A 184 6.59 -20.42 -0.43
C LEU A 184 5.80 -20.19 -1.73
N PHE A 185 5.75 -18.94 -2.21
CA PHE A 185 4.82 -18.55 -3.27
C PHE A 185 5.49 -18.19 -4.60
N LEU A 186 6.82 -18.07 -4.64
CA LEU A 186 7.60 -17.58 -5.78
C LEU A 186 7.10 -16.23 -6.30
N VAL A 187 6.79 -15.32 -5.37
CA VAL A 187 6.27 -13.97 -5.66
C VAL A 187 7.25 -12.89 -5.22
N PRO A 188 7.34 -11.76 -5.96
CA PRO A 188 8.08 -10.61 -5.49
C PRO A 188 7.36 -9.95 -4.30
N VAL A 189 8.14 -9.65 -3.26
CA VAL A 189 7.69 -8.93 -2.07
C VAL A 189 8.20 -7.49 -2.17
N SER A 190 7.28 -6.52 -2.12
CA SER A 190 7.64 -5.10 -2.07
C SER A 190 7.92 -4.69 -0.64
N ILE A 191 9.09 -4.14 -0.36
CA ILE A 191 9.43 -3.58 0.96
C ILE A 191 9.15 -2.08 0.91
N ARG A 192 8.24 -1.59 1.77
CA ARG A 192 7.83 -0.18 1.80
C ARG A 192 8.05 0.39 3.20
N PRO A 193 9.13 1.13 3.43
CA PRO A 193 9.29 1.86 4.69
C PRO A 193 8.26 2.99 4.76
N ASP A 194 7.63 3.16 5.91
CA ASP A 194 6.85 4.35 6.21
C ASP A 194 7.81 5.53 6.47
N LYS A 195 7.49 6.71 5.94
CA LYS A 195 8.28 7.92 6.14
C LYS A 195 7.99 8.60 7.47
N ASN A 196 6.82 8.35 8.04
CA ASN A 196 6.30 9.02 9.23
C ASN A 196 6.34 8.12 10.47
N ALA A 197 6.56 6.81 10.29
CA ALA A 197 6.58 5.83 11.38
C ALA A 197 7.79 4.90 11.25
N LYS A 198 8.22 4.29 12.36
CA LYS A 198 9.27 3.26 12.39
C LYS A 198 8.72 1.90 11.96
N VAL A 199 8.03 1.86 10.81
CA VAL A 199 7.35 0.69 10.29
C VAL A 199 7.86 0.38 8.88
N VAL A 200 7.98 -0.91 8.58
CA VAL A 200 8.26 -1.41 7.25
C VAL A 200 7.17 -2.39 6.85
N ASP A 201 6.52 -2.10 5.73
CA ASP A 201 5.46 -2.95 5.18
C ASP A 201 6.02 -3.88 4.11
N LEU A 202 5.83 -5.18 4.30
CA LEU A 202 6.04 -6.20 3.29
C LEU A 202 4.73 -6.42 2.52
N VAL A 203 4.66 -5.89 1.31
CA VAL A 203 3.44 -5.89 0.49
C VAL A 203 3.54 -6.87 -0.68
N ILE A 204 2.59 -7.79 -0.75
CA ILE A 204 2.43 -8.74 -1.86
C ILE A 204 1.12 -8.45 -2.58
N SER A 205 1.19 -8.10 -3.86
CA SER A 205 0.01 -7.81 -4.68
C SER A 205 -0.33 -8.97 -5.61
N ARG A 206 -1.06 -9.97 -5.12
CA ARG A 206 -1.52 -11.13 -5.89
C ARG A 206 -2.93 -11.53 -5.45
N THR A 207 -3.91 -11.40 -6.34
CA THR A 207 -5.29 -11.83 -6.09
C THR A 207 -5.40 -13.34 -5.91
N GLU A 208 -4.59 -14.11 -6.64
CA GLU A 208 -4.55 -15.57 -6.51
C GLU A 208 -3.97 -16.02 -5.16
N LEU A 209 -3.01 -15.27 -4.61
CA LEU A 209 -2.51 -15.52 -3.26
C LEU A 209 -3.59 -15.29 -2.21
N ILE A 210 -4.39 -14.24 -2.37
CA ILE A 210 -5.50 -14.00 -1.44
C ILE A 210 -6.52 -15.12 -1.52
N ARG A 211 -6.90 -15.55 -2.73
CA ARG A 211 -7.81 -16.69 -2.91
C ARG A 211 -7.26 -17.94 -2.24
N PHE A 212 -5.98 -18.23 -2.40
CA PHE A 212 -5.34 -19.34 -1.71
C PHE A 212 -5.39 -19.18 -0.17
N CYS A 213 -5.05 -18.00 0.35
CA CYS A 213 -5.11 -17.72 1.78
C CYS A 213 -6.52 -17.85 2.35
N THR A 214 -7.56 -17.40 1.64
CA THR A 214 -8.93 -17.41 2.15
C THR A 214 -9.64 -18.75 1.93
N GLN A 215 -9.51 -19.34 0.74
CA GLN A 215 -10.22 -20.56 0.36
C GLN A 215 -9.50 -21.82 0.80
N THR A 216 -8.17 -21.83 0.83
CA THR A 216 -7.37 -23.02 1.17
C THR A 216 -6.80 -22.95 2.57
N LEU A 217 -6.21 -21.81 2.98
CA LEU A 217 -5.61 -21.71 4.31
C LEU A 217 -6.63 -21.40 5.41
N GLY A 218 -7.82 -20.90 5.07
CA GLY A 218 -8.87 -20.55 6.04
C GLY A 218 -8.69 -19.18 6.69
N LEU A 219 -7.88 -18.28 6.12
CA LEU A 219 -7.72 -16.91 6.61
C LEU A 219 -8.89 -16.02 6.17
N ARG A 220 -9.16 -14.95 6.94
CA ARG A 220 -10.27 -14.03 6.65
C ARG A 220 -9.78 -12.64 6.24
N ILE A 221 -10.56 -11.99 5.37
CA ILE A 221 -10.32 -10.60 4.95
C ILE A 221 -10.98 -9.66 5.96
N GLY A 222 -10.30 -8.58 6.32
CA GLY A 222 -10.84 -7.51 7.15
C GLY A 222 -10.28 -7.48 8.57
N ASN A 223 -11.06 -6.91 9.50
CA ASN A 223 -10.59 -6.65 10.87
C ASN A 223 -10.62 -7.94 11.71
N LYS A 224 -9.42 -8.45 12.00
CA LYS A 224 -9.18 -9.67 12.78
C LYS A 224 -9.79 -9.64 14.18
N VAL A 225 -9.70 -8.50 14.86
CA VAL A 225 -10.19 -8.33 16.23
C VAL A 225 -11.71 -8.37 16.27
N LYS A 226 -12.36 -7.66 15.34
CA LYS A 226 -13.83 -7.69 15.23
C LYS A 226 -14.36 -9.08 14.86
N GLN A 227 -13.61 -9.83 14.06
CA GLN A 227 -13.99 -11.17 13.61
C GLN A 227 -13.60 -12.29 14.57
N GLN A 228 -12.84 -11.98 15.63
CA GLN A 228 -12.25 -12.96 16.56
C GLN A 228 -11.62 -14.14 15.79
N VAL A 229 -10.66 -13.81 14.91
CA VAL A 229 -10.02 -14.82 14.05
C VAL A 229 -9.29 -15.88 14.87
N ASP A 230 -9.38 -17.11 14.40
CA ASP A 230 -8.79 -18.28 15.02
C ASP A 230 -7.76 -18.92 14.07
N VAL A 231 -6.90 -19.78 14.60
CA VAL A 231 -5.94 -20.55 13.83
C VAL A 231 -6.70 -21.62 13.00
N PRO A 232 -6.39 -21.78 11.69
CA PRO A 232 -7.00 -22.78 10.85
C PRO A 232 -6.89 -24.23 11.37
N HIS A 233 -7.92 -25.05 11.13
CA HIS A 233 -7.98 -26.44 11.60
C HIS A 233 -6.78 -27.30 11.18
N TRP A 234 -6.32 -27.17 9.93
CA TRP A 234 -5.20 -27.96 9.43
C TRP A 234 -3.90 -27.74 10.22
N ILE A 235 -3.73 -26.58 10.87
CA ILE A 235 -2.61 -26.31 11.79
C ILE A 235 -2.86 -27.01 13.13
N LYS A 236 -4.08 -26.91 13.67
CA LYS A 236 -4.45 -27.47 14.98
C LYS A 236 -4.34 -29.00 15.07
N HIS A 237 -4.40 -29.70 13.94
CA HIS A 237 -4.32 -31.17 13.91
C HIS A 237 -2.89 -31.73 13.77
N ASN A 238 -1.87 -30.88 13.65
CA ASN A 238 -0.48 -31.34 13.50
C ASN A 238 0.44 -30.61 14.47
N LYS A 239 1.05 -31.36 15.39
CA LYS A 239 1.97 -30.82 16.41
C LYS A 239 3.07 -29.94 15.82
N SER A 240 3.68 -30.34 14.71
CA SER A 240 4.75 -29.55 14.09
C SER A 240 4.26 -28.22 13.50
N TYR A 241 3.01 -28.17 13.03
CA TYR A 241 2.39 -26.95 12.51
C TYR A 241 1.94 -26.04 13.63
N ILE A 242 1.43 -26.60 14.73
CA ILE A 242 1.14 -25.84 15.96
C ILE A 242 2.39 -25.09 16.39
N LEU A 243 3.52 -25.79 16.57
CA LEU A 243 4.77 -25.16 17.01
C LEU A 243 5.25 -24.06 16.06
N ALA A 244 5.19 -24.29 14.75
CA ALA A 244 5.59 -23.32 13.75
C ALA A 244 4.66 -22.09 13.71
N CYS A 245 3.35 -22.30 13.80
CA CYS A 245 2.37 -21.21 13.87
C CYS A 245 2.52 -20.39 15.16
N THR A 246 2.72 -21.06 16.30
CA THR A 246 2.99 -20.39 17.59
C THR A 246 4.26 -19.56 17.52
N ARG A 247 5.33 -20.08 16.87
CA ARG A 247 6.54 -19.29 16.62
C ARG A 247 6.23 -18.01 15.85
N GLY A 248 5.51 -18.12 14.72
CA GLY A 248 5.15 -16.96 13.89
C GLY A 248 4.33 -15.92 14.65
N LEU A 249 3.38 -16.36 15.49
CA LEU A 249 2.57 -15.48 16.35
C LEU A 249 3.40 -14.76 17.41
N VAL A 250 4.29 -15.49 18.09
CA VAL A 250 5.16 -14.90 19.12
C VAL A 250 6.23 -14.01 18.49
N ASP A 251 6.73 -14.34 17.30
CA ASP A 251 7.73 -13.55 16.61
C ASP A 251 7.21 -12.16 16.18
N THR A 252 5.89 -12.02 16.02
CA THR A 252 5.18 -10.76 15.74
C THR A 252 4.63 -10.11 17.01
N ASP A 253 3.63 -10.72 17.66
CA ASP A 253 2.87 -10.12 18.77
C ASP A 253 3.45 -10.46 20.15
N GLY A 254 4.53 -11.24 20.18
CA GLY A 254 5.24 -11.57 21.40
C GLY A 254 6.22 -10.50 21.83
N SER A 255 6.71 -10.61 23.05
CA SER A 255 7.75 -9.77 23.60
C SER A 255 8.58 -10.56 24.59
N VAL A 256 9.88 -10.62 24.34
CA VAL A 256 10.87 -11.09 25.31
C VAL A 256 11.47 -9.86 25.99
N TYR A 257 11.53 -9.88 27.32
CA TYR A 257 12.06 -8.78 28.12
C TYR A 257 12.75 -9.28 29.37
N LEU A 258 13.70 -8.48 29.86
CA LEU A 258 14.41 -8.74 31.11
C LEU A 258 13.66 -8.07 32.26
N HIS A 259 13.26 -8.86 33.24
CA HIS A 259 12.66 -8.38 34.49
C HIS A 259 13.72 -8.37 35.59
N ARG A 260 14.05 -7.18 36.09
CA ARG A 260 15.04 -6.97 37.16
C ARG A 260 14.32 -6.59 38.44
N TYR A 261 14.62 -7.27 39.53
CA TYR A 261 14.09 -6.95 40.85
C TYR A 261 15.10 -7.24 41.95
N LYS A 262 14.93 -6.57 43.09
CA LYS A 262 15.84 -6.66 44.23
C LYS A 262 15.18 -7.47 45.33
N VAL A 263 15.88 -8.50 45.84
CA VAL A 263 15.46 -9.29 46.99
C VAL A 263 16.61 -9.34 47.97
N ASN A 264 16.38 -8.93 49.23
CA ASN A 264 17.37 -8.92 50.31
C ASN A 264 18.72 -8.29 49.89
N GLY A 265 18.68 -7.11 49.27
CA GLY A 265 19.89 -6.42 48.82
C GLY A 265 20.47 -6.88 47.47
N LYS A 266 20.14 -8.09 47.00
CA LYS A 266 20.69 -8.67 45.76
C LYS A 266 19.79 -8.41 44.56
N TRP A 267 20.39 -8.06 43.43
CA TRP A 267 19.69 -7.89 42.15
C TRP A 267 19.54 -9.23 41.45
N TYR A 268 18.32 -9.54 41.03
CA TYR A 268 18.02 -10.69 40.20
C TYR A 268 17.47 -10.22 38.86
N THR A 269 17.89 -10.88 37.79
CA THR A 269 17.46 -10.59 36.42
C THR A 269 16.97 -11.88 35.78
N TYR A 270 15.75 -11.87 35.26
CA TYR A 270 15.16 -13.02 34.58
C TYR A 270 14.54 -12.59 33.26
N SER A 271 14.81 -13.33 32.20
CA SER A 271 14.11 -13.18 30.93
C SER A 271 12.69 -13.73 31.08
N LYS A 272 11.71 -12.99 30.57
CA LYS A 272 10.30 -13.38 30.53
C LYS A 272 9.77 -13.21 29.11
N LEU A 273 8.71 -13.95 28.78
CA LEU A 273 8.00 -13.86 27.52
C LEU A 273 6.55 -13.45 27.79
N SER A 274 6.03 -12.53 26.98
CA SER A 274 4.62 -12.14 26.96
C SER A 274 4.12 -12.16 25.53
N PHE A 275 3.04 -12.88 25.26
CA PHE A 275 2.30 -12.82 24.01
C PHE A 275 0.97 -12.11 24.25
N SER A 276 0.72 -11.02 23.51
CA SER A 276 -0.46 -10.18 23.72
C SER A 276 -1.26 -10.08 22.43
N ASN A 277 -2.55 -10.39 22.46
CA ASN A 277 -3.40 -10.32 21.27
C ASN A 277 -4.85 -9.99 21.66
N ARG A 278 -5.58 -9.30 20.79
CA ARG A 278 -6.99 -8.91 21.04
C ARG A 278 -8.00 -9.96 20.54
N SER A 279 -7.54 -10.99 19.83
CA SER A 279 -8.35 -12.14 19.45
C SER A 279 -8.25 -13.21 20.54
N MET A 280 -9.36 -13.45 21.24
CA MET A 280 -9.42 -14.45 22.31
C MET A 280 -9.08 -15.86 21.80
N PRO A 281 -9.52 -16.30 20.60
CA PRO A 281 -9.11 -17.59 20.06
C PRO A 281 -7.59 -17.74 19.87
N LEU A 282 -6.88 -16.69 19.42
CA LEU A 282 -5.42 -16.73 19.27
C LEU A 282 -4.71 -16.81 20.62
N LEU A 283 -5.18 -16.06 21.63
CA LEU A 283 -4.67 -16.15 23.00
C LEU A 283 -4.86 -17.56 23.58
N GLN A 284 -6.06 -18.14 23.42
CA GLN A 284 -6.34 -19.50 23.89
C GLN A 284 -5.49 -20.54 23.15
N PHE A 285 -5.29 -20.37 21.85
CA PHE A 285 -4.40 -21.24 21.07
C PHE A 285 -2.97 -21.25 21.64
N VAL A 286 -2.38 -20.07 21.90
CA VAL A 286 -1.03 -19.97 22.47
C VAL A 286 -0.99 -20.51 23.91
N LEU A 287 -1.97 -20.17 24.74
CA LEU A 287 -2.09 -20.66 26.11
C LEU A 287 -2.13 -22.19 26.16
N CYS A 288 -3.03 -22.80 25.38
CA CYS A 288 -3.18 -24.25 25.30
C CYS A 288 -1.90 -24.89 24.78
N THR A 289 -1.28 -24.32 23.74
CA THR A 289 0.00 -24.82 23.21
C THR A 289 1.07 -24.89 24.30
N PHE A 290 1.26 -23.81 25.07
CA PHE A 290 2.24 -23.79 26.16
C PHE A 290 1.93 -24.83 27.25
N LYS A 291 0.65 -24.97 27.65
CA LYS A 291 0.23 -26.00 28.62
C LYS A 291 0.51 -27.42 28.11
N THR A 292 0.18 -27.72 26.85
CA THR A 292 0.40 -29.05 26.24
C THR A 292 1.89 -29.40 26.14
N LEU A 293 2.78 -28.40 26.09
CA LEU A 293 4.23 -28.60 26.13
C LEU A 293 4.80 -28.71 27.55
N GLY A 294 3.95 -28.73 28.59
CA GLY A 294 4.35 -28.84 29.99
C GLY A 294 4.90 -27.55 30.59
N MET A 295 4.66 -26.39 29.94
CA MET A 295 5.02 -25.08 30.49
C MET A 295 3.90 -24.57 31.40
N ASN A 296 4.23 -23.57 32.22
CA ASN A 296 3.28 -22.94 33.16
C ASN A 296 2.87 -21.53 32.73
N PRO A 297 2.08 -21.37 31.66
CA PRO A 297 1.67 -20.05 31.20
C PRO A 297 0.65 -19.40 32.12
N ARG A 298 0.88 -18.12 32.41
CA ARG A 298 -0.04 -17.28 33.19
C ARG A 298 -0.83 -16.37 32.26
N LEU A 299 -2.14 -16.32 32.47
CA LEU A 299 -3.00 -15.32 31.83
C LEU A 299 -3.00 -14.02 32.66
N THR A 300 -2.95 -12.87 32.00
CA THR A 300 -3.06 -11.58 32.70
C THR A 300 -4.48 -11.33 33.21
N LYS A 301 -4.65 -10.44 34.21
CA LYS A 301 -5.92 -10.16 34.89
C LYS A 301 -7.09 -9.83 33.95
N TYR A 302 -6.82 -9.26 32.77
CA TYR A 302 -7.81 -8.87 31.77
C TYR A 302 -7.83 -9.77 30.53
N ASN A 303 -7.17 -10.93 30.58
CA ASN A 303 -7.06 -11.87 29.46
C ASN A 303 -6.49 -11.22 28.19
N GLU A 304 -5.57 -10.27 28.34
CA GLU A 304 -4.98 -9.55 27.20
C GLU A 304 -3.66 -10.19 26.75
N ALA A 305 -3.04 -10.99 27.62
CA ALA A 305 -1.75 -11.61 27.35
C ALA A 305 -1.54 -12.95 28.07
N VAL A 306 -0.73 -13.80 27.44
CA VAL A 306 -0.17 -15.05 27.97
C VAL A 306 1.29 -14.81 28.31
N ARG A 307 1.72 -15.14 29.53
CA ARG A 307 3.09 -14.91 30.02
C ARG A 307 3.78 -16.20 30.44
N LEU A 308 5.06 -16.31 30.11
CA LEU A 308 5.99 -17.28 30.68
C LEU A 308 7.00 -16.52 31.54
N GLU A 309 7.02 -16.83 32.83
CA GLU A 309 7.81 -16.06 33.81
C GLU A 309 8.98 -16.84 34.42
N SER A 310 8.96 -18.18 34.33
CA SER A 310 10.01 -19.02 34.91
C SER A 310 11.17 -19.26 33.95
N LYS A 311 12.37 -19.44 34.51
CA LYS A 311 13.58 -19.76 33.72
C LYS A 311 13.44 -21.09 32.98
N ASN A 312 12.78 -22.08 33.57
CA ASN A 312 12.55 -23.39 32.98
C ASN A 312 11.56 -23.32 31.81
N ASP A 313 10.49 -22.53 31.93
CA ASP A 313 9.55 -22.32 30.83
C ASP A 313 10.22 -21.62 29.66
N MET A 314 11.03 -20.59 29.94
CA MET A 314 11.80 -19.89 28.90
C MET A 314 12.77 -20.83 28.19
N LYS A 315 13.51 -21.67 28.92
CA LYS A 315 14.39 -22.68 28.34
C LYS A 315 13.61 -23.67 27.48
N SER A 316 12.45 -24.11 27.95
CA SER A 316 11.55 -25.04 27.22
C SER A 316 11.00 -24.40 25.95
N TYR A 317 10.59 -23.12 26.01
CA TYR A 317 10.12 -22.36 24.85
C TYR A 317 11.20 -22.28 23.78
N PHE A 318 12.40 -21.82 24.12
CA PHE A 318 13.49 -21.67 23.15
C PHE A 318 14.03 -23.01 22.64
N GLY A 319 13.90 -24.10 23.42
CA GLY A 319 14.29 -25.45 23.00
C GLY A 319 13.27 -26.12 22.06
N LEU A 320 11.96 -25.92 22.28
CA LEU A 320 10.90 -26.60 21.54
C LEU A 320 10.33 -25.77 20.39
N ILE A 321 10.08 -24.48 20.61
CA ILE A 321 9.47 -23.57 19.64
C ILE A 321 10.56 -22.72 18.97
N GLY A 322 11.42 -22.08 19.77
CA GLY A 322 12.45 -21.17 19.28
C GLY A 322 11.88 -19.85 18.75
N THR A 323 12.70 -19.13 17.99
CA THR A 323 12.35 -17.86 17.33
C THR A 323 13.18 -17.71 16.06
N HIS A 324 12.60 -17.10 15.02
CA HIS A 324 13.35 -16.59 13.88
C HIS A 324 13.54 -15.07 13.93
N ASN A 325 12.99 -14.39 14.95
CA ASN A 325 13.26 -12.98 15.19
C ASN A 325 14.55 -12.81 16.05
N PRO A 326 15.65 -12.31 15.45
CA PRO A 326 16.93 -12.19 16.16
C PRO A 326 16.89 -11.30 17.40
N LYS A 327 15.94 -10.36 17.46
CA LYS A 327 15.70 -9.50 18.62
C LYS A 327 15.44 -10.31 19.89
N TYR A 328 14.60 -11.34 19.80
CA TYR A 328 14.22 -12.17 20.95
C TYR A 328 15.36 -13.09 21.37
N LEU A 329 16.10 -13.62 20.41
CA LEU A 329 17.29 -14.42 20.69
C LEU A 329 18.38 -13.60 21.41
N LYS A 330 18.63 -12.36 20.96
CA LYS A 330 19.57 -11.43 21.61
C LYS A 330 19.15 -11.14 23.06
N LYS A 331 17.87 -10.86 23.30
CA LYS A 331 17.34 -10.58 24.64
C LYS A 331 17.31 -11.78 25.58
N TYR A 332 17.21 -13.00 25.06
CA TYR A 332 17.24 -14.22 25.88
C TYR A 332 18.66 -14.62 26.28
N ARG A 333 19.65 -14.32 25.44
CA ARG A 333 21.07 -14.62 25.70
C ARG A 333 21.77 -13.62 26.62
N ASN A 334 21.25 -12.40 26.69
CA ASN A 334 21.66 -11.37 27.67
C ASN A 334 21.07 -11.66 29.04
#